data_AF-A0A951LJA9-F1
#
_entry.id   AF-A0A951LJA9-F1
#
_cell.length_a   1.000
_cell.length_b   1.000
_cell.length_c   1.000
_cell.angle_alpha   90.00
_cell.angle_beta   90.00
_cell.angle_gamma   90.00
#
_symmetry.space_group_name_H-M   'P 1'
#
loop_
_entity.id
_entity.type
_entity.pdbx_description
1 polymer ?
#
loop_
_entity_poly.entity_id
_entity_poly.type
_entity_poly.pdbx_seq_one_letter_code
_entity_poly.pdbx_strand_id
1 'polypeptide(L)'
;MQHGSKTAFALLCLLGIIAITTGACLELVRKRRGESVISANQLRLRMMSAVIWLIILGSLCYAVLFLWPEAGNMQQARQFLSVVSGSFLLFGIALLLLLYDVWQVNRARRQHEVRFNQQLAAMARMEVEQMQKTRSSLSTAQLGTEGEPNPPSPFPKQEGGV
;
A
#
# COMPACT_ATOMS: atom_id res chain seq x y z
N MET A 1 9.42 -44.89 -9.60
CA MET A 1 8.74 -43.57 -9.66
C MET A 1 9.10 -42.59 -8.52
N GLN A 2 9.65 -43.02 -7.38
CA GLN A 2 9.95 -42.14 -6.24
C GLN A 2 11.11 -41.14 -6.44
N HIS A 3 12.00 -41.33 -7.43
CA HIS A 3 13.10 -40.39 -7.67
C HIS A 3 12.65 -39.08 -8.31
N GLY A 4 11.58 -39.11 -9.13
CA GLY A 4 11.09 -37.92 -9.83
C GLY A 4 10.39 -36.90 -8.93
N SER A 5 9.72 -37.34 -7.87
CA SER A 5 9.03 -36.43 -6.94
C SER A 5 10.00 -35.65 -6.04
N LYS A 6 11.11 -36.28 -5.62
CA LYS A 6 12.14 -35.64 -4.78
C LYS A 6 12.80 -34.47 -5.51
N THR A 7 13.20 -34.71 -6.76
CA THR A 7 13.87 -33.70 -7.59
C THR A 7 12.93 -32.56 -7.96
N ALA A 8 11.68 -32.87 -8.31
CA ALA A 8 10.66 -31.85 -8.57
C ALA A 8 10.44 -30.93 -7.37
N PHE A 9 10.32 -31.49 -6.16
CA PHE A 9 10.16 -30.69 -4.94
C PHE A 9 11.39 -29.81 -4.66
N ALA A 10 12.60 -30.36 -4.77
CA ALA A 10 13.83 -29.58 -4.58
C ALA A 10 13.94 -28.41 -5.58
N LEU A 11 13.57 -28.64 -6.85
CA LEU A 11 13.52 -27.59 -7.87
C LEU A 11 12.50 -26.50 -7.52
N LEU A 12 11.32 -26.86 -7.01
CA LEU A 12 10.33 -25.88 -6.54
C LEU A 12 10.87 -25.04 -5.37
N CYS A 13 11.57 -25.66 -4.41
CA CYS A 13 12.23 -24.92 -3.33
C CYS A 13 13.29 -23.94 -3.86
N LEU A 14 14.12 -24.37 -4.80
CA LEU A 14 15.14 -23.52 -5.42
C LEU A 14 14.52 -22.35 -6.21
N LEU A 15 13.46 -22.60 -6.98
CA LEU A 15 12.73 -21.54 -7.67
C LEU A 15 12.13 -20.54 -6.69
N GLY A 16 11.57 -21.00 -5.56
CA GLY A 16 11.09 -20.15 -4.49
C GLY A 16 12.19 -19.27 -3.88
N ILE A 17 13.37 -19.85 -3.62
CA ILE A 17 14.55 -19.12 -3.13
C ILE A 17 14.95 -18.02 -4.11
N ILE A 18 15.03 -18.33 -5.40
CA ILE A 18 15.37 -17.35 -6.44
C ILE A 18 14.32 -16.23 -6.45
N ALA A 19 13.03 -16.56 -6.50
CA ALA A 19 11.96 -15.57 -6.53
C ALA A 19 11.97 -14.61 -5.32
N ILE A 20 12.13 -15.15 -4.11
CA ILE A 20 12.19 -14.35 -2.87
C ILE A 20 13.43 -13.46 -2.86
N THR A 21 14.59 -14.02 -3.25
CA THR A 21 15.86 -13.27 -3.28
C THR A 21 15.79 -12.12 -4.29
N THR A 22 15.25 -12.37 -5.49
CA THR A 22 15.04 -11.34 -6.50
C THR A 22 14.11 -10.25 -6.00
N GLY A 23 12.99 -10.61 -5.36
CA GLY A 23 12.07 -9.65 -4.76
C GLY A 23 12.74 -8.77 -3.69
N ALA A 24 13.50 -9.38 -2.78
CA ALA A 24 14.25 -8.67 -1.75
C ALA A 24 15.31 -7.72 -2.36
N CYS A 25 16.05 -8.16 -3.38
CA CYS A 25 17.01 -7.33 -4.10
C CYS A 25 16.34 -6.12 -4.77
N LEU A 26 15.20 -6.32 -5.43
CA LEU A 26 14.45 -5.23 -6.07
C LEU A 26 13.97 -4.20 -5.03
N GLU A 27 13.46 -4.64 -3.88
CA GLU A 27 13.08 -3.74 -2.79
C GLU A 27 14.28 -2.95 -2.23
N LEU A 28 15.44 -3.60 -2.06
CA LEU A 28 16.66 -2.94 -1.61
C LEU A 28 17.16 -1.88 -2.63
N VAL A 29 17.11 -2.20 -3.91
CA VAL A 29 17.48 -1.26 -4.99
C VAL A 29 16.53 -0.06 -5.00
N ARG A 30 15.22 -0.29 -4.89
CA ARG A 30 14.22 0.80 -4.81
C ARG A 30 14.44 1.71 -3.61
N LYS A 31 14.81 1.14 -2.45
CA LYS A 31 15.18 1.92 -1.27
C LYS A 31 16.40 2.81 -1.53
N ARG A 32 17.45 2.25 -2.17
CA ARG A 32 18.68 3.01 -2.48
C ARG A 32 18.44 4.16 -3.46
N ARG A 33 17.45 4.04 -4.35
CA ARG A 33 17.05 5.11 -5.29
C ARG A 33 16.19 6.21 -4.67
N GLY A 34 15.78 6.07 -3.40
CA GLY A 34 14.89 7.04 -2.75
C GLY A 34 13.43 6.98 -3.23
N GLU A 35 13.08 6.00 -4.07
CA GLU A 35 11.73 5.82 -4.63
C GLU A 35 10.79 5.06 -3.67
N SER A 36 11.26 4.66 -2.48
CA SER A 36 10.47 3.87 -1.56
C SER A 36 9.52 4.75 -0.73
N VAL A 37 8.22 4.66 -1.02
CA VAL A 37 7.12 5.20 -0.20
C VAL A 37 6.99 4.46 1.14
N ILE A 38 7.69 3.35 1.32
CA ILE A 38 7.61 2.44 2.47
C ILE A 38 8.51 2.93 3.60
N SER A 39 8.01 2.89 4.84
CA SER A 39 8.78 3.26 6.02
C SER A 39 9.96 2.29 6.26
N ALA A 40 11.05 2.78 6.88
CA ALA A 40 12.23 1.96 7.15
C ALA A 40 11.93 0.71 8.00
N ASN A 41 10.96 0.81 8.92
CA ASN A 41 10.54 -0.29 9.78
C ASN A 41 9.79 -1.39 9.02
N GLN A 42 8.90 -1.02 8.09
CA GLN A 42 8.20 -1.97 7.23
C GLN A 42 9.17 -2.73 6.32
N LEU A 43 10.14 -2.01 5.74
CA LEU A 43 11.18 -2.66 4.94
C LEU A 43 11.99 -3.66 5.78
N ARG A 44 12.36 -3.29 7.01
CA ARG A 44 13.09 -4.21 7.91
C ARG A 44 12.27 -5.46 8.19
N LEU A 45 10.95 -5.33 8.42
CA LEU A 45 10.07 -6.45 8.69
C LEU A 45 9.94 -7.38 7.47
N ARG A 46 9.80 -6.82 6.26
CA ARG A 46 9.80 -7.58 5.01
C ARG A 46 11.11 -8.31 4.76
N MET A 47 12.24 -7.67 5.01
CA MET A 47 13.56 -8.31 4.89
C MET A 47 13.72 -9.45 5.89
N MET A 48 13.29 -9.28 7.14
CA MET A 48 13.30 -10.36 8.13
C MET A 48 12.39 -11.53 7.72
N SER A 49 11.20 -11.24 7.21
CA SER A 49 10.30 -12.28 6.68
C SER A 49 10.93 -13.02 5.50
N ALA A 50 11.52 -12.31 4.54
CA ALA A 50 12.21 -12.90 3.40
C ALA A 50 13.34 -13.83 3.84
N VAL A 51 14.17 -13.40 4.80
CA VAL A 51 15.25 -14.24 5.36
C VAL A 51 14.70 -15.51 5.99
N ILE A 52 13.63 -15.43 6.77
CA ILE A 52 13.01 -16.62 7.38
C ILE A 52 12.49 -17.58 6.29
N TRP A 53 11.85 -17.06 5.25
CA TRP A 53 11.41 -17.89 4.12
C TRP A 53 12.58 -18.57 3.39
N LEU A 54 13.70 -17.87 3.21
CA LEU A 54 14.91 -18.47 2.64
C LEU A 54 15.46 -19.60 3.52
N ILE A 55 15.44 -19.42 4.84
CA ILE A 55 15.86 -20.48 5.78
C ILE A 55 14.94 -21.70 5.66
N ILE A 56 13.61 -21.50 5.63
CA ILE A 56 12.62 -22.59 5.50
C ILE A 56 12.81 -23.35 4.19
N LEU A 57 12.90 -22.64 3.05
CA LEU A 57 13.06 -23.29 1.75
C LEU A 57 14.43 -23.97 1.64
N GLY A 58 15.48 -23.36 2.18
CA GLY A 58 16.82 -23.93 2.23
C GLY A 58 16.88 -25.21 3.06
N SER A 59 16.28 -25.20 4.26
CA SER A 59 16.23 -26.37 5.14
C SER A 59 15.40 -27.51 4.54
N LEU A 60 14.27 -27.21 3.90
CA LEU A 60 13.45 -28.21 3.21
C LEU A 60 14.16 -28.79 1.98
N CYS A 61 14.80 -27.94 1.18
CA CYS A 61 15.60 -28.39 0.04
C CYS A 61 16.75 -29.30 0.50
N TYR A 62 17.48 -28.90 1.54
CA TYR A 62 18.54 -29.70 2.15
C TYR A 62 18.01 -31.04 2.68
N ALA A 63 16.90 -31.03 3.43
CA ALA A 63 16.30 -32.24 3.97
C ALA A 63 15.93 -33.24 2.87
N VAL A 64 15.40 -32.75 1.74
CA VAL A 64 14.96 -33.60 0.63
C VAL A 64 16.11 -34.15 -0.19
N LEU A 65 17.17 -33.36 -0.41
CA LEU A 65 18.32 -33.78 -1.19
C LEU A 65 19.25 -34.72 -0.43
N PHE A 66 19.47 -34.48 0.87
CA PHE A 66 20.52 -35.16 1.64
C PHE A 66 19.99 -36.06 2.75
N LEU A 67 18.83 -35.75 3.34
CA LEU A 67 18.28 -36.47 4.48
C LEU A 67 17.05 -37.30 4.11
N TRP A 68 16.77 -37.51 2.83
CA TRP A 68 15.60 -38.30 2.44
C TRP A 68 15.66 -39.69 3.09
N PRO A 69 14.61 -40.14 3.80
CA PRO A 69 14.67 -41.39 4.54
C PRO A 69 14.83 -42.59 3.59
N GLU A 70 15.87 -43.37 3.82
CA GLU A 70 16.09 -44.67 3.17
C GLU A 70 15.51 -45.80 4.02
N ALA A 71 14.97 -46.83 3.36
CA ALA A 71 14.37 -47.97 4.05
C ALA A 71 15.44 -48.67 4.92
N GLY A 72 15.15 -48.81 6.21
CA GLY A 72 16.05 -49.44 7.18
C GLY A 72 16.95 -48.47 7.96
N ASN A 73 17.05 -47.19 7.58
CA ASN A 73 17.85 -46.21 8.31
C ASN A 73 16.97 -45.30 9.20
N MET A 74 16.68 -45.78 10.41
CA MET A 74 15.85 -45.06 11.39
C MET A 74 16.49 -43.75 11.89
N GLN A 75 17.82 -43.67 11.90
CA GLN A 75 18.53 -42.46 12.34
C GLN A 75 18.34 -41.32 11.33
N GLN A 76 18.48 -41.61 10.04
CA GLN A 76 18.25 -40.63 8.97
C GLN A 76 16.80 -40.17 8.95
N ALA A 77 15.84 -41.07 9.15
CA ALA A 77 14.42 -40.71 9.24
C ALA A 77 14.12 -39.75 10.40
N ARG A 78 14.75 -39.94 11.57
CA ARG A 78 14.61 -39.01 12.71
C ARG A 78 15.21 -37.64 12.42
N GLN A 79 16.38 -37.59 11.77
CA GLN A 79 17.02 -36.34 11.36
C GLN A 79 16.20 -35.59 10.32
N PHE A 80 15.63 -36.29 9.34
CA PHE A 80 14.69 -35.72 8.39
C PHE A 80 13.49 -35.09 9.09
N LEU A 81 12.86 -35.84 10.00
CA LEU A 81 11.68 -35.39 10.72
C LEU A 81 11.98 -34.18 11.63
N SER A 82 13.15 -34.13 12.27
CA SER A 82 13.56 -32.98 13.09
C SER A 82 13.77 -31.72 12.24
N VAL A 83 14.40 -31.83 11.07
CA VAL A 83 14.59 -30.69 10.16
C VAL A 83 13.26 -30.21 9.58
N VAL A 84 12.40 -31.12 9.16
CA VAL A 84 11.07 -30.79 8.62
C VAL A 84 10.20 -30.13 9.68
N SER A 85 10.13 -30.70 10.90
CA SER A 85 9.36 -30.10 12.00
C SER A 85 9.88 -28.72 12.42
N GLY A 86 11.20 -28.54 12.49
CA GLY A 86 11.81 -27.22 12.70
C GLY A 86 11.43 -26.21 11.62
N SER A 87 11.39 -26.64 10.36
CA SER A 87 10.97 -25.81 9.24
C SER A 87 9.49 -25.40 9.34
N PHE A 88 8.61 -26.29 9.82
CA PHE A 88 7.20 -25.97 10.09
C PHE A 88 7.01 -24.97 11.24
N LEU A 89 7.82 -25.04 12.30
CA LEU A 89 7.80 -24.04 13.36
C LEU A 89 8.20 -22.65 12.83
N LEU A 90 9.27 -22.58 12.05
CA LEU A 90 9.70 -21.35 11.38
C LEU A 90 8.63 -20.84 10.41
N PHE A 91 7.93 -21.72 9.70
CA PHE A 91 6.82 -21.37 8.82
C PHE A 91 5.66 -20.69 9.60
N GLY A 92 5.33 -21.19 10.78
CA GLY A 92 4.35 -20.53 11.66
C GLY A 92 4.78 -19.10 12.03
N ILE A 93 6.05 -18.90 12.38
CA ILE A 93 6.62 -17.56 12.66
C ILE A 93 6.57 -16.66 11.41
N ALA A 94 6.91 -17.20 10.23
CA ALA A 94 6.87 -16.47 8.97
C ALA A 94 5.44 -16.01 8.63
N LEU A 95 4.43 -16.86 8.87
CA LEU A 95 3.02 -16.51 8.70
C LEU A 95 2.57 -15.40 9.66
N LEU A 96 2.98 -15.46 10.93
CA LEU A 96 2.66 -14.39 11.89
C LEU A 96 3.27 -13.06 11.47
N LEU A 97 4.51 -13.05 10.98
CA LEU A 97 5.14 -11.85 10.43
C LEU A 97 4.41 -11.33 9.19
N LEU A 98 3.97 -12.21 8.30
CA LEU A 98 3.19 -11.82 7.12
C LEU A 98 1.85 -11.20 7.51
N LEU A 99 1.12 -11.83 8.44
CA LEU A 99 -0.15 -11.29 8.97
C LEU A 99 0.07 -9.92 9.63
N TYR A 100 1.16 -9.76 10.37
CA TYR A 100 1.52 -8.50 10.99
C TYR A 100 1.86 -7.43 9.94
N ASP A 101 2.60 -7.76 8.88
CA ASP A 101 2.88 -6.82 7.76
C ASP A 101 1.58 -6.35 7.10
N VAL A 102 0.68 -7.30 6.76
CA VAL A 102 -0.62 -7.00 6.15
C VAL A 102 -1.46 -6.12 7.08
N TRP A 103 -1.49 -6.42 8.38
CA TRP A 103 -2.19 -5.61 9.37
C TRP A 103 -1.62 -4.19 9.46
N GLN A 104 -0.30 -4.02 9.44
CA GLN A 104 0.32 -2.70 9.44
C GLN A 104 -0.02 -1.91 8.18
N VAL A 105 0.02 -2.54 7.01
CA VAL A 105 -0.36 -1.90 5.73
C VAL A 105 -1.82 -1.46 5.76
N ASN A 106 -2.72 -2.33 6.24
CA ASN A 106 -4.14 -2.00 6.37
C ASN A 106 -4.37 -0.85 7.37
N ARG A 107 -3.64 -0.82 8.48
CA ARG A 107 -3.70 0.27 9.46
C ARG A 107 -3.21 1.59 8.85
N ALA A 108 -2.11 1.57 8.10
CA ALA A 108 -1.59 2.75 7.41
C ALA A 108 -2.58 3.28 6.36
N ARG A 109 -3.21 2.39 5.58
CA ARG A 109 -4.27 2.77 4.63
C ARG A 109 -5.43 3.48 5.31
N ARG A 110 -5.95 2.93 6.41
CA ARG A 110 -7.02 3.57 7.19
C ARG A 110 -6.65 4.96 7.68
N GLN A 111 -5.40 5.16 8.14
CA GLN A 111 -4.94 6.49 8.56
C GLN A 111 -4.86 7.48 7.40
N HIS A 112 -4.44 7.03 6.22
CA HIS A 112 -4.42 7.86 5.01
C HIS A 112 -5.85 8.23 4.57
N GLU A 113 -6.78 7.28 4.56
CA GLU A 113 -8.19 7.53 4.23
C GLU A 113 -8.83 8.57 5.17
N VAL A 114 -8.57 8.47 6.48
CA VAL A 114 -9.08 9.46 7.46
C VAL A 114 -8.52 10.86 7.18
N ARG A 115 -7.22 10.98 6.91
CA ARG A 115 -6.60 12.29 6.58
C ARG A 115 -7.12 12.85 5.27
N PHE A 116 -7.30 11.99 4.27
CA PHE A 116 -7.82 12.39 2.96
C PHE A 116 -9.28 12.88 3.07
N ASN A 117 -10.12 12.17 3.82
CA ASN A 117 -11.49 12.59 4.09
C ASN A 117 -11.56 13.93 4.85
N GLN A 118 -10.64 14.16 5.80
CA GLN A 118 -10.52 15.45 6.48
C GLN A 118 -10.12 16.58 5.53
N GLN A 119 -9.18 16.32 4.60
CA GLN A 119 -8.77 17.29 3.59
C GLN A 119 -9.90 17.60 2.60
N LEU A 120 -10.63 16.59 2.14
CA LEU A 120 -11.80 16.77 1.29
C LEU A 120 -12.90 17.56 1.99
N ALA A 121 -13.19 17.25 3.26
CA ALA A 121 -14.18 17.99 4.04
C ALA A 121 -13.76 19.46 4.26
N ALA A 122 -12.47 19.73 4.47
CA ALA A 122 -11.95 21.09 4.58
C ALA A 122 -12.04 21.84 3.24
N MET A 123 -11.69 21.19 2.13
CA MET A 123 -11.77 21.78 0.79
C MET A 123 -13.22 22.10 0.39
N ALA A 124 -14.15 21.18 0.64
CA ALA A 124 -15.58 21.39 0.38
C ALA A 124 -16.14 22.59 1.18
N ARG A 125 -15.71 22.78 2.43
CA ARG A 125 -16.12 23.96 3.22
C ARG A 125 -15.60 25.27 2.62
N MET A 126 -14.34 25.29 2.16
CA MET A 126 -13.78 26.48 1.52
C MET A 126 -14.50 26.84 0.22
N GLU A 127 -14.86 25.86 -0.61
CA GLU A 127 -15.62 26.11 -1.83
C GLU A 127 -17.02 26.70 -1.53
N VAL A 128 -17.72 26.15 -0.53
CA VAL A 128 -19.04 26.68 -0.11
C VAL A 128 -18.92 28.11 0.41
N GLU A 129 -17.92 28.42 1.24
CA GLU A 129 -17.67 29.78 1.73
C GLU A 129 -17.35 30.76 0.59
N GLN A 130 -16.58 30.33 -0.42
CA GLN A 130 -16.29 31.14 -1.60
C GLN A 130 -17.54 31.40 -2.44
N MET A 131 -18.36 30.37 -2.69
CA MET A 131 -19.62 30.54 -3.42
C MET A 131 -20.58 31.47 -2.67
N GLN A 132 -20.64 31.38 -1.34
CA GLN A 132 -21.48 32.26 -0.53
C GLN A 132 -20.98 33.71 -0.58
N LYS A 133 -19.67 33.95 -0.46
CA LYS A 133 -19.09 35.29 -0.59
C LYS A 133 -19.36 35.91 -1.96
N THR A 134 -19.20 35.13 -3.04
CA THR A 134 -19.49 35.58 -4.41
C THR A 134 -20.98 35.89 -4.60
N ARG A 135 -21.89 35.09 -4.03
CA ARG A 135 -23.33 35.34 -4.11
C ARG A 135 -23.72 36.60 -3.33
N SER A 136 -23.15 36.79 -2.14
CA SER A 136 -23.38 37.99 -1.34
C SER A 136 -22.88 39.25 -2.04
N SER A 137 -21.68 39.24 -2.64
CA SER A 137 -21.16 40.40 -3.36
C SER A 137 -21.98 40.75 -4.60
N LEU A 138 -22.47 39.75 -5.34
CA LEU A 138 -23.39 39.95 -6.47
C LEU A 138 -24.73 40.56 -6.01
N SER A 139 -25.29 40.11 -4.89
CA SER A 139 -26.51 40.69 -4.31
C SER A 139 -26.31 42.15 -3.89
N THR A 140 -25.17 42.50 -3.29
CA THR A 140 -24.88 43.88 -2.90
C THR A 140 -24.64 44.78 -4.11
N ALA A 141 -24.02 44.26 -5.17
CA ALA A 141 -23.81 45.01 -6.41
C ALA A 141 -25.13 45.31 -7.15
N GLN A 142 -26.14 44.42 -7.08
CA GLN A 142 -27.46 44.66 -7.66
C GLN A 142 -28.29 45.68 -6.87
N LEU A 143 -28.13 45.79 -5.55
CA LEU A 143 -28.78 46.85 -4.76
C LEU A 143 -28.13 48.24 -4.95
N GLY A 144 -26.91 48.31 -5.50
CA GLY A 144 -26.21 49.58 -5.76
C GLY A 144 -26.61 50.28 -7.06
N THR A 145 -27.31 49.60 -7.98
CA THR A 145 -27.65 50.12 -9.31
C THR A 145 -29.08 50.66 -9.45
N GLU A 146 -29.93 50.56 -8.43
CA GLU A 146 -31.27 51.20 -8.43
C GLU A 146 -31.24 52.70 -8.03
N GLY A 147 -30.07 53.29 -7.85
CA GLY A 147 -29.90 54.66 -7.37
C GLY A 147 -29.16 55.60 -8.33
N GLU A 148 -29.17 55.37 -9.64
CA GLU A 148 -28.63 56.36 -10.58
C GLU A 148 -29.73 57.38 -10.93
N PRO A 149 -29.66 58.64 -10.42
CA PRO A 149 -30.67 59.64 -10.73
C PRO A 149 -30.63 59.94 -12.22
N ASN A 150 -31.79 59.75 -12.86
CA ASN A 150 -32.05 60.02 -14.26
C ASN A 150 -31.43 61.39 -14.65
N PRO A 151 -30.47 61.47 -15.60
CA PRO A 151 -29.90 62.74 -15.99
C PRO A 151 -31.01 63.65 -16.55
N PRO A 152 -31.03 64.94 -16.21
CA PRO A 152 -32.05 65.86 -16.67
C PRO A 152 -32.07 65.90 -18.20
N SER A 153 -33.24 65.60 -18.77
CA SER A 153 -33.47 65.63 -20.22
C SER A 153 -33.20 67.04 -20.76
N PRO A 154 -32.38 67.21 -21.83
CA PRO A 154 -31.95 68.52 -22.31
C PRO A 154 -32.96 69.20 -23.26
N PHE A 155 -34.15 68.64 -23.47
CA PHE A 155 -35.08 69.18 -24.46
C PHE A 155 -36.21 70.01 -23.84
N PRO A 156 -36.35 71.29 -24.21
CA PRO A 156 -37.49 72.10 -23.80
C PRO A 156 -38.77 71.56 -24.45
N LYS A 157 -39.83 71.39 -23.64
CA LYS A 157 -41.18 71.11 -24.13
C LYS A 157 -41.63 72.29 -24.99
N GLN A 158 -41.79 72.05 -26.30
CA GLN A 158 -42.53 72.95 -27.19
C GLN A 158 -44.01 72.88 -26.79
N GLU A 159 -44.50 73.96 -26.18
CA GLU A 159 -45.93 74.24 -26.08
C GLU A 159 -46.43 74.74 -27.45
N GLY A 160 -47.15 73.88 -28.18
CA GLY A 160 -48.22 74.29 -29.08
C GLY A 160 -49.52 73.77 -28.46
N GLY A 161 -50.55 74.54 -28.16
CA GLY A 161 -51.09 75.66 -28.91
C GLY A 161 -52.24 75.15 -29.78
N VAL A 162 -53.45 75.11 -29.22
CA VAL A 162 -54.75 75.62 -29.75
C VAL A 162 -55.72 75.74 -28.57
#